data_AF-A0A554W8G2-F1
#
_entry.id   AF-A0A554W8G2-F1
#
_cell.length_a   1.000
_cell.length_b   1.000
_cell.length_c   1.000
_cell.angle_alpha   90.00
_cell.angle_beta   90.00
_cell.angle_gamma   90.00
#
_symmetry.space_group_name_H-M   'P 1'
#
loop_
_entity.id
_entity.type
_entity.pdbx_description
1 polymer ?
#
loop_
_entity_poly.entity_id
_entity_poly.type
_entity_poly.pdbx_seq_one_letter_code
_entity_poly.pdbx_strand_id
1 'polypeptide(L)'
;MAQIVGGLATSHIPAIGNAIARGKQAEPYWKPFFDGFPPIHAWLRQVQPEVIVVFYNDHGLNFFLDKLPAFAIGAAAEYHHADEGWGIPTTAPLAGCPELSWHLVEQLTAAEFDLTVCQEMRVDHACTIPF
;
A
#
# COMPACT_ATOMS: atom_id res chain seq x y z
N MET A 1 12.20 -5.68 20.87
CA MET A 1 10.75 -5.61 21.18
C MET A 1 10.12 -4.75 20.10
N ALA A 2 9.19 -5.28 19.30
CA ALA A 2 8.49 -4.52 18.28
C ALA A 2 7.24 -3.85 18.90
N GLN A 3 6.88 -2.66 18.43
CA GLN A 3 5.73 -1.89 18.92
C GLN A 3 4.83 -1.48 17.76
N ILE A 4 3.52 -1.76 17.88
CA ILE A 4 2.51 -1.19 17.00
C ILE A 4 2.19 0.21 17.51
N VAL A 5 2.52 1.24 16.72
CA VAL A 5 2.34 2.65 17.10
C VAL A 5 0.95 3.19 16.75
N GLY A 6 0.22 2.53 15.85
CA GLY A 6 -1.15 2.90 15.46
C GLY A 6 -1.62 2.17 14.20
N GLY A 7 -2.78 2.59 13.69
CA GLY A 7 -3.36 2.10 12.44
C GLY A 7 -4.08 3.23 11.70
N LEU A 8 -4.02 3.21 10.38
CA LEU A 8 -4.66 4.17 9.50
C LEU A 8 -5.51 3.44 8.46
N ALA A 9 -6.59 4.09 8.03
CA ALA A 9 -7.42 3.63 6.92
C ALA A 9 -7.69 4.81 5.99
N THR A 10 -7.57 4.59 4.69
CA THR A 10 -7.88 5.60 3.66
C THR A 10 -8.48 4.92 2.44
N SER A 11 -9.29 5.68 1.70
CA SER A 11 -9.59 5.33 0.32
C SER A 11 -8.32 5.34 -0.51
N HIS A 12 -8.28 4.51 -1.54
CA HIS A 12 -7.15 4.39 -2.44
C HIS A 12 -7.55 4.52 -3.92
N ILE A 13 -8.74 5.03 -4.25
CA ILE A 13 -9.23 5.05 -5.64
C ILE A 13 -8.25 5.77 -6.61
N PRO A 14 -8.10 5.32 -7.87
CA PRO A 14 -7.21 5.94 -8.86
C PRO A 14 -7.46 7.44 -9.11
N ALA A 15 -8.71 7.89 -8.90
CA ALA A 15 -9.08 9.28 -9.05
C ALA A 15 -8.36 10.22 -8.07
N ILE A 16 -8.00 9.73 -6.87
CA ILE A 16 -7.19 10.48 -5.90
C ILE A 16 -5.78 10.71 -6.46
N GLY A 17 -5.13 9.66 -6.96
CA GLY A 17 -3.80 9.77 -7.59
C GLY A 17 -3.79 10.73 -8.77
N ASN A 18 -4.83 10.70 -9.61
CA ASN A 18 -5.02 11.67 -10.68
C ASN A 18 -5.19 13.11 -10.17
N ALA A 19 -5.94 13.30 -9.09
CA ALA A 19 -6.13 14.63 -8.49
C ALA A 19 -4.80 15.18 -7.94
N ILE A 20 -3.99 14.33 -7.31
CA ILE A 20 -2.65 14.69 -6.83
C ILE A 20 -1.74 15.07 -7.99
N ALA A 21 -1.64 14.20 -9.00
CA ALA A 21 -0.78 14.40 -10.17
C ALA A 21 -1.12 15.69 -10.96
N ARG A 22 -2.39 16.10 -10.94
CA ARG A 22 -2.88 17.30 -11.65
C ARG A 22 -2.99 18.55 -10.78
N GLY A 23 -2.57 18.51 -9.51
CA GLY A 23 -2.63 19.67 -8.61
C GLY A 23 -4.07 20.10 -8.25
N LYS A 24 -5.03 19.17 -8.26
CA LYS A 24 -6.47 19.45 -8.09
C LYS A 24 -6.93 19.43 -6.63
N GLN A 25 -6.02 19.24 -5.67
CA GLN A 25 -6.37 19.02 -4.26
C GLN A 25 -7.16 20.20 -3.65
N ALA A 26 -6.97 21.42 -4.14
CA ALA A 26 -7.69 22.61 -3.68
C ALA A 26 -9.03 22.86 -4.41
N GLU A 27 -9.37 22.09 -5.45
CA GLU A 27 -10.63 22.26 -6.18
C GLU A 27 -11.83 21.91 -5.27
N PRO A 28 -13.00 22.57 -5.40
CA PRO A 28 -14.14 22.38 -4.49
C PRO A 28 -14.61 20.93 -4.33
N TYR A 29 -14.47 20.11 -5.37
CA TYR A 29 -14.81 18.68 -5.32
C TYR A 29 -13.84 17.88 -4.43
N TRP A 30 -12.54 18.15 -4.54
CA TRP A 30 -11.48 17.37 -3.88
C TRP A 30 -11.10 17.91 -2.50
N LYS A 31 -11.27 19.22 -2.28
CA LYS A 31 -10.84 19.89 -1.06
C LYS A 31 -11.38 19.24 0.22
N PRO A 32 -12.67 18.86 0.34
CA PRO A 32 -13.16 18.22 1.56
C PRO A 32 -12.46 16.89 1.89
N PHE A 33 -12.04 16.14 0.86
CA PHE A 33 -11.30 14.89 1.04
C PHE A 33 -9.87 15.16 1.52
N PHE A 34 -9.13 16.04 0.82
CA PHE A 34 -7.74 16.33 1.17
C PHE A 34 -7.57 17.10 2.47
N ASP A 35 -8.56 17.90 2.89
CA ASP A 35 -8.57 18.59 4.18
C ASP A 35 -8.59 17.62 5.39
N GLY A 36 -8.87 16.33 5.18
CA GLY A 36 -8.79 15.29 6.21
C GLY A 36 -7.37 14.78 6.52
N PHE A 37 -6.40 14.99 5.62
CA PHE A 37 -5.04 14.44 5.73
C PHE A 37 -4.06 15.22 6.62
N PRO A 38 -4.13 16.56 6.80
CA PRO A 38 -3.19 17.31 7.64
C PRO A 38 -2.96 16.74 9.05
N PRO A 39 -3.98 16.33 9.84
CA PRO A 39 -3.74 15.72 11.15
C PRO A 39 -3.04 14.36 11.06
N ILE A 40 -3.33 13.56 10.03
CA ILE A 40 -2.69 12.27 9.79
C ILE A 40 -1.20 12.48 9.48
N HIS A 41 -0.89 13.43 8.59
CA HIS A 41 0.50 13.79 8.27
C HIS A 41 1.25 14.33 9.51
N ALA A 42 0.58 15.11 10.35
CA ALA A 42 1.17 15.61 11.59
C ALA A 42 1.48 14.48 12.57
N TRP A 43 0.56 13.52 12.72
CA TRP A 43 0.77 12.34 13.56
C TRP A 43 1.90 11.44 13.03
N LEU A 44 1.93 11.16 11.72
CA LEU A 44 3.01 10.38 11.10
C LEU A 44 4.39 11.02 11.29
N ARG A 45 4.48 12.35 11.24
CA ARG A 45 5.72 13.08 11.56
C ARG A 45 6.16 12.96 13.02
N GLN A 46 5.22 12.68 13.94
CA GLN A 46 5.53 12.50 15.37
C GLN A 46 5.93 11.07 15.68
N VAL A 47 5.20 10.08 15.15
CA VAL A 47 5.43 8.66 15.48
C VAL A 47 6.50 8.01 14.62
N GLN A 48 6.80 8.56 13.44
CA GLN A 48 7.88 8.15 12.52
C GLN A 48 8.04 6.61 12.43
N PRO A 49 7.06 5.89 11.88
CA PRO A 49 7.11 4.44 11.84
C PRO A 49 8.25 3.96 10.94
N GLU A 50 8.98 2.94 11.36
CA GLU A 50 10.07 2.33 10.59
C GLU A 50 9.54 1.44 9.45
N VAL A 51 8.39 0.80 9.68
CA VAL A 51 7.73 -0.11 8.74
C VAL A 51 6.22 0.10 8.80
N ILE A 52 5.56 0.00 7.65
CA ILE A 52 4.10 0.03 7.51
C ILE A 52 3.66 -1.29 6.89
N VAL A 53 2.75 -2.01 7.56
CA VAL A 53 2.08 -3.18 6.99
C VAL A 53 0.82 -2.71 6.27
N VAL A 54 0.81 -2.85 4.94
CA VAL A 54 -0.28 -2.36 4.08
C VAL A 54 -1.21 -3.50 3.72
N PHE A 55 -2.48 -3.38 4.10
CA PHE A 55 -3.54 -4.28 3.67
C PHE A 55 -4.30 -3.63 2.53
N TYR A 56 -4.32 -4.28 1.37
CA TYR A 56 -5.05 -3.82 0.19
C TYR A 56 -5.41 -5.02 -0.71
N ASN A 57 -6.29 -4.79 -1.69
CA ASN A 57 -6.58 -5.75 -2.75
C ASN A 57 -5.85 -5.34 -4.03
N ASP A 58 -5.26 -6.31 -4.73
CA ASP A 58 -4.74 -6.09 -6.09
C ASP A 58 -5.90 -5.90 -7.07
N HIS A 59 -5.74 -4.98 -8.02
CA HIS A 59 -6.75 -4.66 -9.04
C HIS A 59 -6.46 -5.33 -10.39
N GLY A 60 -5.89 -6.53 -10.36
CA GLY A 60 -5.57 -7.31 -11.55
C GLY A 60 -4.20 -7.00 -12.16
N LEU A 61 -3.33 -6.30 -11.42
CA LEU A 61 -1.97 -6.01 -11.85
C LEU A 61 -1.04 -7.21 -11.62
N ASN A 62 -1.13 -7.82 -10.44
CA ASN A 62 -0.37 -9.03 -10.08
C ASN A 62 -1.21 -10.30 -10.20
N PHE A 63 -2.46 -10.22 -9.75
CA PHE A 63 -3.35 -11.35 -9.60
C PHE A 63 -4.53 -11.19 -10.54
N PHE A 64 -4.44 -11.82 -11.70
CA PHE A 64 -5.52 -11.81 -12.68
C PHE A 64 -6.48 -12.99 -12.44
N LEU A 65 -7.51 -13.12 -13.28
CA LEU A 65 -8.59 -14.08 -13.08
C LEU A 65 -8.14 -15.56 -13.07
N ASP A 66 -6.94 -15.86 -13.54
CA ASP A 66 -6.33 -17.19 -13.50
C ASP A 66 -5.66 -17.52 -12.14
N LYS A 67 -5.39 -16.52 -11.30
CA LYS A 67 -4.73 -16.67 -9.99
C LYS A 67 -5.30 -15.68 -8.98
N LEU A 68 -6.15 -16.17 -8.09
CA LEU A 68 -6.86 -15.34 -7.11
C LEU A 68 -6.63 -15.87 -5.67
N PRO A 69 -5.46 -15.62 -5.07
CA PRO A 69 -5.21 -16.03 -3.70
C PRO A 69 -6.13 -15.27 -2.73
N ALA A 70 -6.66 -15.95 -1.70
CA ALA A 70 -7.43 -15.31 -0.65
C ALA A 70 -6.56 -14.38 0.21
N PHE A 71 -5.33 -14.83 0.50
CA PHE A 71 -4.31 -14.04 1.19
C PHE A 71 -2.98 -14.15 0.45
N ALA A 72 -2.41 -13.01 0.10
CA ALA A 72 -1.06 -12.91 -0.44
C ALA A 72 -0.23 -11.95 0.42
N ILE A 73 1.04 -12.29 0.65
CA ILE A 73 1.98 -11.47 1.40
C ILE A 73 3.26 -11.24 0.58
N GLY A 74 3.65 -9.99 0.45
CA GLY A 74 4.92 -9.60 -0.15
C GLY A 74 6.09 -9.87 0.79
N ALA A 75 7.12 -10.55 0.27
CA ALA A 75 8.38 -10.82 0.95
C ALA A 75 9.61 -10.40 0.10
N ALA A 76 9.39 -9.46 -0.83
CA ALA A 76 10.45 -8.89 -1.67
C ALA A 76 11.22 -7.78 -0.93
N ALA A 77 12.46 -7.55 -1.34
CA ALA A 77 13.30 -6.45 -0.82
C ALA A 77 12.86 -5.07 -1.34
N GLU A 78 12.21 -5.04 -2.50
CA GLU A 78 11.68 -3.83 -3.12
C GLU A 78 10.43 -4.17 -3.94
N TYR A 79 9.55 -3.18 -4.09
CA TYR A 79 8.31 -3.29 -4.85
C TYR A 79 8.24 -2.19 -5.90
N HIS A 80 8.01 -2.62 -7.14
CA HIS A 80 7.80 -1.73 -8.27
C HIS A 80 6.31 -1.63 -8.55
N HIS A 81 5.86 -0.52 -9.09
CA HIS A 81 4.51 -0.39 -9.64
C HIS A 81 4.60 -0.23 -11.15
N ALA A 82 3.46 -0.37 -11.82
CA ALA A 82 3.37 -0.21 -13.26
C ALA A 82 2.20 0.69 -13.61
N ASP A 83 2.19 1.19 -14.84
CA ASP A 83 1.01 1.88 -15.36
C ASP A 83 -0.14 0.88 -15.54
N GLU A 84 -1.24 1.18 -14.89
CA GLU A 84 -2.49 0.41 -14.94
C GLU A 84 -3.45 0.91 -16.03
N GLY A 85 -2.96 1.78 -16.92
CA GLY A 85 -3.73 2.41 -17.99
C GLY A 85 -4.36 3.75 -17.59
N TRP A 86 -4.07 4.25 -16.38
CA TRP A 86 -4.57 5.53 -15.89
C TRP A 86 -3.65 6.71 -16.21
N GLY A 87 -2.41 6.45 -16.63
CA GLY A 87 -1.41 7.50 -16.87
C GLY A 87 -1.05 8.29 -15.60
N ILE A 88 -1.20 7.67 -14.43
CA ILE A 88 -0.72 8.22 -13.16
C ILE A 88 0.81 8.08 -13.13
N PRO A 89 1.56 9.16 -12.84
CA PRO A 89 3.01 9.08 -12.82
C PRO A 89 3.53 8.02 -11.85
N THR A 90 4.53 7.29 -12.31
CA THR A 90 5.22 6.31 -11.47
C THR A 90 6.14 7.01 -10.46
N THR A 91 6.15 6.55 -9.21
CA THR A 91 7.06 6.97 -8.13
C THR A 91 8.35 6.12 -8.10
N ALA A 92 9.21 6.33 -7.11
CA ALA A 92 10.33 5.44 -6.86
C ALA A 92 9.84 4.07 -6.32
N PRO A 93 10.62 2.98 -6.48
CA PRO A 93 10.30 1.71 -5.86
C PRO A 93 10.14 1.85 -4.34
N LEU A 94 9.18 1.12 -3.77
CA LEU A 94 8.99 1.05 -2.33
C LEU A 94 9.92 0.01 -1.74
N ALA A 95 10.65 0.35 -0.68
CA ALA A 95 11.47 -0.61 0.04
C ALA A 95 10.56 -1.62 0.77
N GLY A 96 10.90 -2.90 0.66
CA GLY A 96 10.33 -3.95 1.48
C GLY A 96 11.07 -4.14 2.80
N CYS A 97 10.55 -5.03 3.64
CA CYS A 97 11.19 -5.43 4.89
C CYS A 97 11.23 -6.96 4.98
N PRO A 98 12.17 -7.64 4.28
CA PRO A 98 12.17 -9.10 4.17
C PRO A 98 12.18 -9.82 5.53
N GLU A 99 12.90 -9.30 6.52
CA GLU A 99 12.96 -9.89 7.86
C GLU A 99 11.57 -9.91 8.52
N LEU A 100 10.83 -8.79 8.49
CA LEU A 100 9.48 -8.73 9.04
C LEU A 100 8.50 -9.56 8.19
N SER A 101 8.60 -9.49 6.85
CA SER A 101 7.74 -10.25 5.95
C SER A 101 7.82 -11.75 6.22
N TRP A 102 9.03 -12.31 6.32
CA TRP A 102 9.21 -13.74 6.59
C TRP A 102 8.79 -14.11 8.00
N HIS A 103 9.05 -13.26 9.00
CA HIS A 103 8.51 -13.46 10.34
C HIS A 103 6.98 -13.57 10.34
N LEU A 104 6.28 -12.67 9.62
CA LEU A 104 4.82 -12.73 9.50
C LEU A 104 4.35 -13.98 8.75
N VAL A 105 5.02 -14.37 7.66
CA VAL A 105 4.73 -15.62 6.93
C VAL A 105 4.77 -16.82 7.87
N GLU A 106 5.85 -16.97 8.64
CA GLU A 106 6.03 -18.09 9.57
C GLU A 106 4.96 -18.10 10.67
N GLN A 107 4.68 -16.95 11.30
CA GLN A 107 3.70 -16.85 12.38
C GLN A 107 2.27 -17.11 11.89
N LEU A 108 1.89 -16.57 10.72
CA LEU A 108 0.56 -16.79 10.16
C LEU A 108 0.37 -18.23 9.68
N THR A 109 1.40 -18.84 9.09
CA THR A 109 1.38 -20.27 8.72
C THR A 109 1.22 -21.15 9.97
N ALA A 110 1.97 -20.85 11.04
CA ALA A 110 1.83 -21.56 12.31
C ALA A 110 0.45 -21.36 12.98
N ALA A 111 -0.24 -20.26 12.65
CA ALA A 111 -1.62 -19.99 13.04
C ALA A 111 -2.67 -20.56 12.06
N GLU A 112 -2.25 -21.47 11.17
CA GLU A 112 -3.11 -22.20 10.22
C GLU A 112 -3.78 -21.31 9.16
N PHE A 113 -3.14 -20.21 8.76
CA PHE A 113 -3.54 -19.44 7.58
C PHE A 113 -2.84 -19.97 6.32
N ASP A 114 -3.63 -20.28 5.29
CA ASP A 114 -3.12 -20.66 3.97
C ASP A 114 -2.71 -19.41 3.16
N LEU A 115 -1.40 -19.14 3.12
CA LEU A 115 -0.84 -17.95 2.47
C LEU A 115 -0.25 -18.25 1.10
N THR A 116 -0.39 -17.28 0.18
CA THR A 116 0.48 -17.16 -1.00
C THR A 116 1.63 -16.20 -0.69
N VAL A 117 2.87 -16.69 -0.68
CA VAL A 117 4.06 -15.86 -0.44
C VAL A 117 4.61 -15.34 -1.76
N CYS A 118 4.73 -14.02 -1.88
CA CYS A 118 5.16 -13.33 -3.10
C CYS A 118 6.57 -12.75 -2.90
N GLN A 119 7.59 -13.47 -3.39
CA GLN A 119 8.98 -13.01 -3.35
C GLN A 119 9.34 -12.05 -4.50
N GLU A 120 8.45 -11.96 -5.49
CA GLU A 120 8.42 -10.94 -6.52
C GLU A 120 6.96 -10.56 -6.74
N MET A 121 6.65 -9.26 -6.68
CA MET A 121 5.36 -8.72 -7.06
C MET A 121 5.48 -7.23 -7.37
N ARG A 122 4.59 -6.76 -8.22
CA ARG A 122 4.30 -5.34 -8.37
C ARG A 122 3.36 -4.88 -7.27
N VAL A 123 3.20 -3.58 -7.13
CA VAL A 123 2.17 -2.96 -6.29
C VAL A 123 1.38 -1.99 -7.15
N ASP A 124 0.06 -1.93 -6.97
CA ASP A 124 -0.81 -1.09 -7.78
C ASP A 124 -1.13 0.26 -7.09
N HIS A 125 -2.07 1.00 -7.66
CA HIS A 125 -2.57 2.27 -7.13
C HIS A 125 -3.09 2.15 -5.70
N ALA A 126 -3.61 0.98 -5.30
CA ALA A 126 -4.20 0.81 -3.99
C ALA A 126 -3.16 0.75 -2.87
N CYS A 127 -1.95 0.30 -3.21
CA CYS A 127 -0.79 0.41 -2.34
C CYS A 127 -0.10 1.78 -2.47
N THR A 128 0.06 2.32 -3.68
CA THR A 128 0.93 3.49 -3.91
C THR A 128 0.28 4.84 -3.63
N ILE A 129 -1.02 5.04 -3.89
CA ILE A 129 -1.70 6.33 -3.67
C ILE A 129 -1.70 6.80 -2.21
N PRO A 130 -1.84 5.91 -1.21
CA PRO A 130 -1.70 6.31 0.19
C PRO A 130 -0.32 6.86 0.61
N PHE A 131 0.74 6.65 -0.19
CA PHE A 131 2.12 7.09 0.09
C PHE A 131 2.54 8.30 -0.76
#